data_AF-A0A933JLV9-F1
#
_entry.id   AF-A0A933JLV9-F1
#
_cell.length_a   1.000
_cell.length_b   1.000
_cell.length_c   1.000
_cell.angle_alpha   90.00
_cell.angle_beta   90.00
_cell.angle_gamma   90.00
#
_symmetry.space_group_name_H-M   'P 1'
#
loop_
_entity.id
_entity.type
_entity.pdbx_description
1 polymer ?
#
loop_
_entity_poly.entity_id
_entity_poly.type
_entity_poly.pdbx_seq_one_letter_code
_entity_poly.pdbx_strand_id
1 'polypeptide(L)'
;MSRRSWRPGESSVGARAERRSVKSLRRGLCCLLLVSVSACFGPAGARGGLSSEQIAALPADVNEAYEVFARKCSRCHSLSRPLSAQVDDMDHWRRYVARMRRHPGSSITAEEGEVILRFLAFYVNERKSDASKEAP
;
A
#
# COMPACT_ATOMS: atom_id res chain seq x y z
N MET A 1 25.73 -34.28 -3.56
CA MET A 1 25.40 -34.68 -2.17
C MET A 1 26.43 -34.11 -1.22
N SER A 2 26.13 -33.07 -0.45
CA SER A 2 26.67 -32.91 0.91
C SER A 2 25.92 -31.79 1.61
N ARG A 3 25.18 -32.18 2.65
CA ARG A 3 24.40 -31.33 3.53
C ARG A 3 25.35 -30.65 4.54
N ARG A 4 25.24 -29.35 4.74
CA ARG A 4 25.74 -28.65 5.95
C ARG A 4 24.79 -27.49 6.23
N SER A 5 23.71 -27.72 6.98
CA SER A 5 23.62 -27.76 8.46
C SER A 5 23.58 -26.36 9.06
N TRP A 6 22.36 -25.95 9.41
CA TRP A 6 21.96 -24.86 10.29
C TRP A 6 22.68 -24.95 11.65
N ARG A 7 22.98 -23.81 12.29
CA ARG A 7 23.43 -23.72 13.69
C ARG A 7 22.75 -22.53 14.39
N PRO A 8 22.07 -22.75 15.53
CA PRO A 8 21.69 -21.69 16.46
C PRO A 8 22.69 -21.59 17.63
N GLY A 9 22.75 -20.42 18.25
CA GLY A 9 23.33 -20.14 19.58
C GLY A 9 22.84 -18.75 19.99
N GLU A 10 22.11 -18.51 21.10
CA GLU A 10 22.40 -18.79 22.53
C GLU A 10 23.77 -18.23 22.94
N SER A 11 24.00 -17.47 24.01
CA SER A 11 23.25 -16.83 25.10
C SER A 11 24.28 -15.90 25.80
N SER A 12 23.95 -14.85 26.58
CA SER A 12 23.84 -14.90 28.05
C SER A 12 24.34 -13.58 28.65
N VAL A 13 23.61 -13.00 29.62
CA VAL A 13 24.10 -12.24 30.81
C VAL A 13 22.90 -12.26 31.79
N GLY A 14 22.93 -12.96 32.94
CA GLY A 14 23.69 -12.63 34.16
C GLY A 14 22.90 -11.61 35.01
N ALA A 15 21.95 -12.03 35.86
CA ALA A 15 22.08 -12.47 37.26
C ALA A 15 21.95 -11.36 38.33
N ARG A 16 21.26 -11.74 39.42
CA ARG A 16 21.30 -11.18 40.81
C ARG A 16 20.39 -9.96 41.07
N ALA A 17 19.16 -10.20 41.53
CA ALA A 17 18.76 -10.37 42.94
C ALA A 17 18.92 -9.10 43.78
N GLU A 18 17.81 -8.55 44.29
CA GLU A 18 17.67 -8.23 45.71
C GLU A 18 16.17 -8.10 46.09
N ARG A 19 15.89 -8.50 47.32
CA ARG A 19 14.59 -8.69 47.99
C ARG A 19 13.85 -7.38 48.30
N ARG A 20 12.51 -7.50 48.48
CA ARG A 20 11.71 -7.17 49.71
C ARG A 20 10.23 -7.17 49.33
N SER A 21 9.47 -8.26 49.57
CA SER A 21 8.78 -8.61 50.82
C SER A 21 7.82 -7.53 51.39
N VAL A 22 6.57 -7.61 50.89
CA VAL A 22 5.26 -7.45 51.54
C VAL A 22 5.07 -6.50 52.75
N LYS A 23 4.14 -5.53 52.64
CA LYS A 23 2.82 -5.50 53.32
C LYS A 23 2.23 -4.08 53.39
N SER A 24 0.89 -4.04 53.34
CA SER A 24 -0.02 -2.99 53.86
C SER A 24 -0.35 -1.86 52.89
N LEU A 25 -1.39 -2.01 52.07
CA LEU A 25 -2.80 -1.73 52.39
C LEU A 25 -3.06 -0.26 52.71
N ARG A 26 -3.52 0.51 51.72
CA ARG A 26 -4.41 1.65 51.91
C ARG A 26 -5.11 2.08 50.61
N ARG A 27 -6.33 1.55 50.47
CA ARG A 27 -7.56 2.18 49.93
C ARG A 27 -7.37 3.27 48.88
N GLY A 28 -7.77 2.97 47.63
CA GLY A 28 -7.90 4.00 46.61
C GLY A 28 -8.43 3.48 45.27
N LEU A 29 -9.75 3.33 45.20
CA LEU A 29 -10.60 3.50 44.02
C LEU A 29 -10.38 2.59 42.78
N CYS A 30 -11.33 1.66 42.62
CA CYS A 30 -11.66 0.99 41.36
C CYS A 30 -11.75 1.98 40.19
N CYS A 31 -10.77 1.95 39.29
CA CYS A 31 -10.98 2.34 37.90
C CYS A 31 -10.65 1.13 37.02
N LEU A 32 -11.75 0.50 36.61
CA LEU A 32 -11.92 -0.61 35.69
C LEU A 32 -10.86 -0.65 34.57
N LEU A 33 -10.21 -1.81 34.48
CA LEU A 33 -9.45 -2.25 33.31
C LEU A 33 -10.40 -2.38 32.11
N LEU A 34 -10.33 -1.41 31.19
CA LEU A 34 -10.77 -1.58 29.80
C LEU A 34 -9.57 -1.30 28.90
N VAL A 35 -8.64 -2.26 28.82
CA VAL A 35 -7.65 -2.28 27.74
C VAL A 35 -8.39 -2.80 26.50
N SER A 36 -9.06 -1.89 25.81
CA SER A 36 -9.72 -2.13 24.55
C SER A 36 -8.68 -2.52 23.50
N VAL A 37 -8.63 -3.79 23.13
CA VAL A 37 -7.93 -4.23 21.92
C VAL A 37 -8.73 -3.72 20.73
N SER A 38 -8.37 -2.56 20.20
CA SER A 38 -8.94 -2.06 18.95
C SER A 38 -7.91 -1.23 18.21
N ALA A 39 -7.34 -1.83 17.16
CA ALA A 39 -7.08 -1.17 15.88
C ALA A 39 -6.49 -2.16 14.86
N CYS A 40 -7.34 -2.99 14.24
CA CYS A 40 -7.11 -3.43 12.86
C CYS A 40 -7.91 -2.56 11.86
N PHE A 41 -8.47 -1.43 12.31
CA PHE A 41 -9.24 -0.52 11.48
C PHE A 41 -8.31 0.55 10.89
N GLY A 42 -7.49 0.14 9.91
CA GLY A 42 -7.06 1.07 8.88
C GLY A 42 -8.22 1.27 7.90
N PRO A 43 -8.50 2.48 7.41
CA PRO A 43 -9.51 2.65 6.38
C PRO A 43 -9.12 1.81 5.17
N ALA A 44 -10.08 1.09 4.62
CA ALA A 44 -9.94 0.38 3.35
C ALA A 44 -9.86 1.39 2.19
N GLY A 45 -8.82 2.23 2.19
CA GLY A 45 -8.40 2.96 1.00
C GLY A 45 -8.12 1.93 -0.10
N ALA A 46 -8.52 2.26 -1.33
CA ALA A 46 -8.37 1.40 -2.50
C ALA A 46 -7.05 0.63 -2.42
N ARG A 47 -7.13 -0.69 -2.22
CA ARG A 47 -5.97 -1.55 -1.87
C ARG A 47 -4.80 -1.22 -2.82
N GLY A 48 -3.79 -0.50 -2.30
CA GLY A 48 -2.58 -0.10 -3.02
C GLY A 48 -2.65 1.09 -3.99
N GLY A 49 -3.60 2.01 -3.83
CA GLY A 49 -3.68 3.26 -4.61
C GLY A 49 -2.70 4.36 -4.17
N LEU A 50 -2.85 5.57 -4.73
CA LEU A 50 -2.14 6.79 -4.31
C LEU A 50 -2.62 7.25 -2.92
N SER A 51 -1.72 7.89 -2.16
CA SER A 51 -2.04 8.51 -0.87
C SER A 51 -2.93 9.77 -1.04
N SER A 52 -3.56 10.22 0.04
CA SER A 52 -4.38 11.43 0.03
C SER A 52 -3.59 12.67 -0.38
N GLU A 53 -2.33 12.76 0.02
CA GLU A 53 -1.42 13.85 -0.34
C GLU A 53 -1.07 13.81 -1.84
N GLN A 54 -0.80 12.60 -2.37
CA GLN A 54 -0.55 12.41 -3.80
C GLN A 54 -1.78 12.78 -4.63
N ILE A 55 -2.99 12.40 -4.19
CA ILE A 55 -4.26 12.74 -4.84
C ILE A 55 -4.50 14.26 -4.82
N ALA A 56 -4.22 14.92 -3.69
CA ALA A 56 -4.37 16.37 -3.56
C ALA A 56 -3.39 17.16 -4.45
N ALA A 57 -2.26 16.56 -4.82
CA ALA A 57 -1.30 17.16 -5.74
C ALA A 57 -1.64 16.97 -7.23
N LEU A 58 -2.62 16.13 -7.57
CA LEU A 58 -3.02 15.93 -8.97
C LEU A 58 -3.73 17.16 -9.56
N PRO A 59 -3.48 17.51 -10.83
CA PRO A 59 -4.36 18.40 -11.58
C PRO A 59 -5.81 17.90 -11.58
N ALA A 60 -6.79 18.80 -11.60
CA ALA A 60 -8.21 18.44 -11.45
C ALA A 60 -8.69 17.40 -12.48
N ASP A 61 -8.31 17.56 -13.75
CA ASP A 61 -8.68 16.64 -14.84
C ASP A 61 -8.02 15.26 -14.70
N VAL A 62 -6.81 15.22 -14.13
CA VAL A 62 -6.08 13.98 -13.83
C VAL A 62 -6.65 13.31 -12.59
N ASN A 63 -7.11 14.08 -11.60
CA ASN A 63 -7.76 13.56 -10.40
C ASN A 63 -9.05 12.80 -10.76
N GLU A 64 -9.91 13.39 -11.60
CA GLU A 64 -11.10 12.70 -12.12
C GLU A 64 -10.75 11.41 -12.89
N ALA A 65 -9.67 11.45 -13.69
CA ALA A 65 -9.18 10.27 -14.38
C ALA A 65 -8.65 9.20 -13.41
N TYR A 66 -7.98 9.62 -12.35
CA TYR A 66 -7.52 8.74 -11.28
C TYR A 66 -8.69 8.06 -10.55
N GLU A 67 -9.81 8.75 -10.31
CA GLU A 67 -10.99 8.14 -9.70
C GLU A 67 -11.55 7.00 -10.56
N VAL A 68 -11.63 7.20 -11.88
CA VAL A 68 -12.04 6.15 -12.83
C VAL A 68 -11.06 4.98 -12.80
N PHE A 69 -9.76 5.27 -12.84
CA PHE A 69 -8.70 4.26 -12.71
C PHE A 69 -8.82 3.46 -11.41
N ALA A 70 -8.89 4.13 -10.27
CA ALA A 70 -8.94 3.50 -8.97
C ALA A 70 -10.19 2.63 -8.83
N ARG A 71 -11.35 3.11 -9.27
CA ARG A 71 -12.62 2.37 -9.21
C ARG A 71 -12.66 1.17 -10.14
N LYS A 72 -12.08 1.26 -11.34
CA LYS A 72 -12.16 0.20 -12.36
C LYS A 72 -11.05 -0.84 -12.21
N CYS A 73 -9.81 -0.41 -11.99
CA CYS A 73 -8.66 -1.30 -11.91
C CYS A 73 -8.55 -2.03 -10.57
N SER A 74 -9.23 -1.57 -9.51
CA SER A 74 -9.25 -2.27 -8.21
C SER A 74 -10.25 -3.44 -8.15
N ARG A 75 -11.08 -3.64 -9.18
CA ARG A 75 -12.14 -4.65 -9.19
C ARG A 75 -11.61 -6.08 -9.16
N CYS A 76 -10.48 -6.34 -9.80
CA CYS A 76 -9.94 -7.70 -9.97
C CYS A 76 -8.64 -7.93 -9.17
N HIS A 77 -7.89 -6.87 -8.85
CA HIS A 77 -6.64 -6.95 -8.08
C HIS A 77 -6.30 -5.59 -7.46
N SER A 78 -5.27 -5.56 -6.60
CA SER A 78 -4.71 -4.33 -6.03
C SER A 78 -4.27 -3.32 -7.11
N LEU A 79 -4.41 -2.03 -6.83
CA LEU A 79 -3.92 -0.94 -7.67
C LEU A 79 -2.38 -0.88 -7.70
N SER A 80 -1.71 -1.55 -6.77
CA SER A 80 -0.26 -1.70 -6.83
C SER A 80 0.22 -2.37 -8.12
N ARG A 81 -0.59 -3.26 -8.74
CA ARG A 81 -0.22 -3.93 -10.01
C ARG A 81 0.07 -2.94 -11.15
N PRO A 82 -0.84 -2.02 -11.50
CA PRO A 82 -0.53 -0.99 -12.48
C PRO A 82 0.43 0.07 -11.96
N LEU A 83 0.33 0.51 -10.69
CA LEU A 83 1.17 1.61 -10.19
C LEU A 83 2.66 1.24 -10.05
N SER A 84 2.98 -0.02 -9.72
CA SER A 84 4.37 -0.49 -9.66
C SER A 84 4.90 -1.06 -10.98
N ALA A 85 4.10 -1.06 -12.05
CA ALA A 85 4.53 -1.58 -13.34
C ALA A 85 5.64 -0.69 -13.93
N GLN A 86 6.77 -1.31 -14.28
CA GLN A 86 7.87 -0.66 -14.97
C GLN A 86 7.57 -0.53 -16.47
N VAL A 87 6.49 0.18 -16.79
CA VAL A 87 6.03 0.46 -18.15
C VAL A 87 6.01 1.97 -18.36
N ASP A 88 6.83 2.43 -19.29
CA ASP A 88 7.02 3.84 -19.62
C ASP A 88 6.50 4.22 -21.01
N ASP A 89 6.08 3.23 -21.79
CA ASP A 89 5.55 3.37 -23.14
C ASP A 89 4.01 3.35 -23.14
N MET A 90 3.41 4.35 -23.79
CA MET A 90 1.95 4.47 -23.87
C MET A 90 1.32 3.44 -24.81
N ASP A 91 2.03 2.94 -25.82
CA ASP A 91 1.50 1.88 -26.68
C ASP A 91 1.46 0.53 -25.96
N HIS A 92 2.40 0.28 -25.05
CA HIS A 92 2.30 -0.80 -24.09
C HIS A 92 1.08 -0.60 -23.18
N TRP A 93 0.89 0.58 -22.57
CA TRP A 93 -0.27 0.83 -21.71
C TRP A 93 -1.61 0.66 -22.44
N ARG A 94 -1.75 1.14 -23.68
CA ARG A 94 -2.94 0.94 -24.51
C ARG A 94 -3.29 -0.54 -24.66
N ARG A 95 -2.30 -1.36 -25.00
CA ARG A 95 -2.47 -2.83 -25.10
C ARG A 95 -2.80 -3.46 -23.76
N TYR A 96 -2.18 -2.98 -22.68
CA TYR A 96 -2.38 -3.48 -21.32
C TYR A 96 -3.81 -3.22 -20.83
N VAL A 97 -4.29 -1.97 -20.95
CA VAL A 97 -5.67 -1.57 -20.61
C VAL A 97 -6.66 -2.31 -21.48
N ALA A 98 -6.43 -2.40 -22.80
CA ALA A 98 -7.29 -3.15 -23.71
C ALA A 98 -7.42 -4.64 -23.32
N ARG A 99 -6.34 -5.26 -22.81
CA ARG A 99 -6.38 -6.62 -22.28
C ARG A 99 -7.24 -6.71 -21.01
N MET A 100 -7.11 -5.77 -20.07
CA MET A 100 -7.92 -5.76 -18.84
C MET A 100 -9.40 -5.52 -19.14
N ARG A 101 -9.71 -4.66 -20.11
CA ARG A 101 -11.10 -4.44 -20.59
C ARG A 101 -11.75 -5.73 -21.07
N ARG A 102 -11.02 -6.58 -21.80
CA ARG A 102 -11.53 -7.87 -22.30
C ARG A 102 -11.64 -8.96 -21.23
N HIS A 103 -11.13 -8.73 -20.01
CA HIS A 103 -11.26 -9.70 -18.93
C HIS A 103 -12.72 -9.80 -18.46
N PRO A 104 -13.30 -11.01 -18.31
CA PRO A 104 -14.64 -11.18 -17.77
C PRO A 104 -14.80 -10.48 -16.41
N GLY A 105 -15.88 -9.74 -16.23
CA GLY A 105 -16.19 -9.01 -14.98
C GLY A 105 -15.43 -7.69 -14.76
N SER A 106 -14.56 -7.27 -15.71
CA SER A 106 -13.83 -6.00 -15.60
C SER A 106 -14.77 -4.79 -15.61
N SER A 107 -15.85 -4.84 -16.40
CA SER A 107 -16.83 -3.76 -16.57
C SER A 107 -16.18 -2.42 -16.97
N ILE A 108 -15.15 -2.45 -17.82
CA ILE A 108 -14.45 -1.26 -18.32
C ILE A 108 -14.87 -0.98 -19.78
N THR A 109 -15.55 0.14 -20.01
CA THR A 109 -15.97 0.53 -21.38
C THR A 109 -14.80 1.03 -22.23
N ALA A 110 -15.03 1.36 -23.51
CA ALA A 110 -13.98 1.93 -24.36
C ALA A 110 -13.58 3.33 -23.88
N GLU A 111 -14.57 4.14 -23.56
CA GLU A 111 -14.47 5.52 -23.10
C GLU A 111 -13.75 5.57 -21.74
N GLU A 112 -14.11 4.69 -20.81
CA GLU A 112 -13.41 4.56 -19.52
C GLU A 112 -11.95 4.11 -19.71
N GLY A 113 -11.68 3.29 -20.72
CA GLY A 113 -10.32 2.91 -21.11
C GLY A 113 -9.45 4.10 -21.48
N GLU A 114 -9.99 5.04 -22.27
CA GLU A 114 -9.28 6.28 -22.64
C GLU A 114 -9.06 7.19 -21.43
N VAL A 115 -10.04 7.30 -20.53
CA VAL A 115 -9.88 8.05 -19.27
C VAL A 115 -8.78 7.44 -18.40
N ILE A 116 -8.73 6.12 -18.29
CA ILE A 116 -7.67 5.40 -17.56
C ILE A 116 -6.30 5.70 -18.18
N LEU A 117 -6.21 5.70 -19.52
CA LEU A 117 -4.96 5.99 -20.23
C LEU A 117 -4.48 7.43 -20.01
N ARG A 118 -5.38 8.40 -19.83
CA ARG A 118 -5.03 9.78 -19.47
C ARG A 118 -4.28 9.85 -18.13
N PHE A 119 -4.81 9.18 -17.10
CA PHE A 119 -4.13 9.10 -15.81
C PHE A 119 -2.77 8.41 -15.93
N LEU A 120 -2.69 7.28 -16.64
CA LEU A 120 -1.43 6.54 -16.81
C LEU A 120 -0.37 7.36 -17.56
N ALA A 121 -0.76 8.15 -18.56
CA ALA A 121 0.15 9.04 -19.27
C ALA A 121 0.76 10.09 -18.34
N PHE A 122 -0.07 10.74 -17.52
CA PHE A 122 0.40 11.67 -16.50
C PHE A 122 1.33 10.99 -15.49
N TYR A 123 0.91 9.84 -14.94
CA TYR A 123 1.67 9.11 -13.94
C TYR A 123 3.06 8.68 -14.44
N VAL A 124 3.14 8.20 -15.68
CA VAL A 124 4.42 7.85 -16.32
C VAL A 124 5.32 9.08 -16.48
N ASN A 125 4.76 10.22 -16.89
CA ASN A 125 5.52 11.45 -17.05
C ASN A 125 6.12 11.96 -15.73
N GLU A 126 5.35 11.92 -14.65
CA GLU A 126 5.82 12.32 -13.32
C GLU A 126 6.98 11.44 -12.86
N ARG A 127 6.85 10.10 -12.95
CA ARG A 127 7.94 9.19 -12.58
C ARG A 127 9.21 9.41 -13.39
N LYS A 128 9.09 9.68 -14.70
CA LYS A 128 10.25 10.00 -15.55
C LYS A 128 10.90 11.30 -15.14
N SER A 129 10.09 12.29 -14.77
CA SER A 129 10.55 13.60 -14.31
C SER A 129 11.25 13.50 -12.95
N ASP A 130 10.84 12.58 -12.08
CA ASP A 130 11.51 12.34 -10.81
C ASP A 130 12.81 11.55 -11.00
N ALA A 131 12.79 10.51 -11.84
CA ALA A 131 13.98 9.74 -12.20
C ALA A 131 15.08 10.62 -12.85
N SER A 132 14.71 11.65 -13.61
CA SER A 132 15.68 12.58 -14.21
C SER A 132 16.26 13.58 -13.21
N LYS A 133 15.56 13.92 -12.12
CA LYS A 133 16.06 14.78 -11.04
C LYS A 133 17.06 14.07 -10.13
N GLU A 134 16.97 12.75 -10.02
CA GLU A 134 17.81 11.93 -9.15
C GLU A 134 19.10 11.45 -9.84
N ALA A 135 19.28 11.70 -11.14
CA ALA A 135 20.49 11.35 -11.86
C ALA A 135 21.67 12.27 -11.46
N PRO A 136 22.82 11.72 -11.03
CA PRO A 136 23.99 12.49 -10.59
C PRO A 136 24.74 13.20 -11.73
#